data_AF-A0A4Z0P4N7-F1
#
_entry.id   AF-A0A4Z0P4N7-F1
#
_cell.length_a   1.000
_cell.length_b   1.000
_cell.length_c   1.000
_cell.angle_alpha   90.00
_cell.angle_beta   90.00
_cell.angle_gamma   90.00
#
_symmetry.space_group_name_H-M   'P 1'
#
loop_
_entity.id
_entity.type
_entity.pdbx_description
1 polymer ?
#
loop_
_entity_poly.entity_id
_entity_poly.type
_entity_poly.pdbx_seq_one_letter_code
_entity_poly.pdbx_strand_id
1 'polypeptide(L)'
;MICVVNSLFVQVSPQSRLLRWEWRGPLEFKEFEQSLQQLLVISQDHQITQWLVDSSTMPLLGMEEQAWLSDKWLEQFLALGVEHLAFIEPPNLHNQLIVENILSEAQRHARINFQFFSDIPAALDWLTRSATPLIDSLEREWQAALPPSQRIYRNAMRQLWEVGR
;
A
#
# COMPACT_ATOMS: atom_id res chain seq x y z
N MET A 1 4.09 -14.27 0.75
CA MET A 1 3.80 -14.65 -0.66
C MET A 1 3.62 -13.41 -1.49
N ILE A 2 4.00 -13.45 -2.77
CA ILE A 2 3.85 -12.32 -3.68
C ILE A 2 2.98 -12.72 -4.87
N CYS A 3 2.07 -11.83 -5.24
CA CYS A 3 1.24 -11.96 -6.43
C CYS A 3 1.17 -10.62 -7.18
N VAL A 4 0.86 -10.71 -8.48
CA VAL A 4 0.63 -9.56 -9.34
C VAL A 4 -0.81 -9.64 -9.83
N VAL A 5 -1.57 -8.57 -9.62
CA VAL A 5 -2.97 -8.46 -10.02
C VAL A 5 -3.08 -7.20 -10.87
N ASN A 6 -3.12 -7.37 -12.19
CA ASN A 6 -3.03 -6.25 -13.14
C ASN A 6 -1.82 -5.35 -12.82
N SER A 7 -2.03 -4.06 -12.60
CA SER A 7 -1.01 -3.10 -12.16
C SER A 7 -0.62 -3.18 -10.68
N LEU A 8 -1.24 -4.02 -9.86
CA LEU A 8 -0.86 -4.19 -8.45
C LEU A 8 0.23 -5.24 -8.26
N PHE A 9 1.28 -4.85 -7.56
CA PHE A 9 2.26 -5.77 -6.99
C PHE A 9 1.97 -5.93 -5.51
N VAL A 10 1.63 -7.14 -5.07
CA VAL A 10 1.07 -7.41 -3.74
C VAL A 10 1.92 -8.44 -3.02
N GLN A 11 2.19 -8.17 -1.75
CA GLN A 11 2.80 -9.11 -0.81
C GLN A 11 1.83 -9.37 0.34
N VAL A 12 1.59 -10.64 0.62
CA VAL A 12 0.77 -11.10 1.73
C VAL A 12 1.64 -11.91 2.69
N SER A 13 1.62 -11.54 3.96
CA SER A 13 2.25 -12.27 5.06
C SER A 13 1.16 -12.71 6.04
N PRO A 14 0.65 -13.96 5.92
CA PRO A 14 -0.42 -14.46 6.77
C PRO A 14 -0.04 -14.48 8.27
N GLN A 15 1.22 -14.76 8.58
CA GLN A 15 1.71 -14.84 9.97
C GLN A 15 1.57 -13.50 10.70
N SER A 16 1.83 -12.40 10.00
CA SER A 16 1.69 -11.04 10.53
C SER A 16 0.38 -10.37 10.12
N ARG A 17 -0.54 -11.10 9.46
CA ARG A 17 -1.79 -10.58 8.88
C ARG A 17 -1.58 -9.26 8.13
N LEU A 18 -0.50 -9.23 7.37
CA LEU A 18 -0.02 -8.05 6.65
C LEU A 18 -0.27 -8.21 5.16
N LEU A 19 -0.82 -7.16 4.57
CA LEU A 19 -0.86 -6.97 3.12
C LEU A 19 -0.10 -5.70 2.77
N ARG A 20 0.90 -5.82 1.90
CA ARG A 20 1.62 -4.71 1.29
C ARG A 20 1.29 -4.66 -0.18
N TRP A 21 1.07 -3.48 -0.74
CA TRP A 21 0.91 -3.34 -2.18
C TRP A 21 1.50 -2.05 -2.74
N GLU A 22 1.81 -2.08 -4.03
CA GLU A 22 2.32 -0.97 -4.84
C GLU A 22 1.60 -0.99 -6.20
N TRP A 23 1.21 0.18 -6.71
CA TRP A 23 0.69 0.32 -8.07
C TRP A 23 1.83 0.54 -9.07
N ARG A 24 1.89 -0.23 -10.16
CA ARG A 24 3.00 -0.28 -11.12
C ARG A 24 2.58 -0.22 -12.59
N GLY A 25 1.50 0.47 -12.89
CA GLY A 25 1.05 0.66 -14.26
C GLY A 25 0.35 1.99 -14.49
N PRO A 26 -0.15 2.23 -15.71
CA PRO A 26 -1.00 3.37 -15.97
C PRO A 26 -2.27 3.29 -15.10
N LEU A 27 -2.90 4.44 -14.86
CA LEU A 27 -4.19 4.50 -14.20
C LEU A 27 -5.28 4.51 -15.27
N GLU A 28 -6.00 3.40 -15.37
CA GLU A 28 -7.26 3.30 -16.09
C GLU A 28 -8.33 2.92 -15.06
N PHE A 29 -9.44 3.64 -15.04
CA PHE A 29 -10.41 3.57 -13.95
C PHE A 29 -10.96 2.16 -13.73
N LYS A 30 -11.29 1.43 -14.80
CA LYS A 30 -11.83 0.07 -14.68
C LYS A 30 -10.78 -0.90 -14.14
N GLU A 31 -9.53 -0.81 -14.60
CA GLU A 31 -8.42 -1.59 -14.05
C GLU A 31 -8.19 -1.24 -12.57
N PHE A 32 -8.26 0.03 -12.21
CA PHE A 32 -8.13 0.51 -10.83
C PHE A 32 -9.20 -0.07 -9.90
N GLU A 33 -10.48 0.07 -10.28
CA GLU A 33 -11.61 -0.51 -9.56
C GLU A 33 -11.43 -2.02 -9.37
N GLN A 34 -11.15 -2.75 -10.45
CA GLN A 34 -10.98 -4.21 -10.41
C GLN A 34 -9.83 -4.62 -9.50
N SER A 35 -8.71 -3.92 -9.57
CA SER A 35 -7.51 -4.25 -8.81
C SER A 35 -7.69 -3.99 -7.32
N LEU A 36 -8.28 -2.84 -6.94
CA LEU A 36 -8.60 -2.54 -5.54
C LEU A 36 -9.67 -3.46 -4.96
N GLN A 37 -10.63 -3.92 -5.77
CA GLN A 37 -11.59 -4.94 -5.36
C GLN A 37 -10.91 -6.29 -5.06
N GLN A 38 -9.90 -6.69 -5.84
CA GLN A 38 -9.12 -7.90 -5.54
C GLN A 38 -8.35 -7.78 -4.23
N LEU A 39 -7.87 -6.58 -3.85
CA LEU A 39 -7.25 -6.40 -2.53
C LEU A 39 -8.23 -6.63 -1.38
N LEU A 40 -9.52 -6.32 -1.56
CA LEU A 40 -10.54 -6.62 -0.56
C LEU A 40 -10.72 -8.13 -0.39
N VAL A 41 -10.82 -8.86 -1.50
CA VAL A 41 -10.92 -10.33 -1.51
C VAL A 41 -9.72 -10.97 -0.81
N ILE A 42 -8.50 -10.59 -1.22
CA ILE A 42 -7.26 -11.10 -0.61
C ILE A 42 -7.24 -10.79 0.89
N SER A 43 -7.68 -9.59 1.28
CA SER A 43 -7.68 -9.18 2.68
C SER A 43 -8.66 -9.97 3.53
N GLN A 44 -9.83 -10.26 2.98
CA GLN A 44 -10.83 -11.10 3.63
C GLN A 44 -10.32 -12.54 3.79
N ASP A 45 -9.80 -13.13 2.71
CA ASP A 45 -9.32 -14.53 2.69
C ASP A 45 -8.16 -14.77 3.66
N HIS A 46 -7.29 -13.79 3.81
CA HIS A 46 -6.11 -13.87 4.70
C HIS A 46 -6.31 -13.20 6.06
N GLN A 47 -7.52 -12.73 6.37
CA GLN A 47 -7.86 -12.05 7.63
C GLN A 47 -6.88 -10.91 7.96
N ILE A 48 -6.62 -10.08 6.96
CA ILE A 48 -5.62 -9.02 7.04
C ILE A 48 -6.08 -7.93 7.99
N THR A 49 -5.19 -7.55 8.91
CA THR A 49 -5.42 -6.47 9.89
C THR A 49 -4.42 -5.32 9.75
N GLN A 50 -3.34 -5.55 8.99
CA GLN A 50 -2.24 -4.61 8.77
C GLN A 50 -2.10 -4.34 7.27
N TRP A 51 -2.25 -3.09 6.85
CA TRP A 51 -2.07 -2.70 5.44
C TRP A 51 -0.90 -1.74 5.29
N LEU A 52 -0.02 -2.02 4.33
CA LEU A 52 1.00 -1.10 3.86
C LEU A 52 0.75 -0.71 2.41
N VAL A 53 0.58 0.58 2.17
CA VAL A 53 0.42 1.16 0.83
C VAL A 53 1.70 1.86 0.43
N ASP A 54 2.45 1.27 -0.50
CA ASP A 54 3.55 1.93 -1.17
C ASP A 54 2.98 2.82 -2.29
N SER A 55 2.72 4.09 -1.96
CA SER A 55 2.13 5.06 -2.89
C SER A 55 3.19 5.81 -3.72
N SER A 56 4.46 5.45 -3.60
CA SER A 56 5.61 6.13 -4.22
C SER A 56 5.53 6.20 -5.75
N THR A 57 4.82 5.25 -6.36
CA THR A 57 4.62 5.13 -7.81
C THR A 57 3.17 5.32 -8.24
N MET A 58 2.29 5.73 -7.32
CA MET A 58 0.87 5.86 -7.61
C MET A 58 0.61 7.04 -8.57
N PRO A 59 -0.03 6.82 -9.73
CA PRO A 59 -0.41 7.91 -10.63
C PRO A 59 -1.39 8.89 -9.96
N LEU A 60 -1.55 10.08 -10.56
CA LEU A 60 -2.54 11.06 -10.10
C LEU A 60 -3.95 10.47 -10.18
N LEU A 61 -4.67 10.50 -9.06
CA LEU A 61 -6.07 10.07 -9.01
C LEU A 61 -6.98 11.15 -9.61
N GLY A 62 -7.86 10.73 -10.51
CA GLY A 62 -8.89 11.58 -11.09
C GLY A 62 -10.14 11.66 -10.20
N MET A 63 -11.15 12.37 -10.71
CA MET A 63 -12.42 12.53 -10.01
C MET A 63 -13.22 11.23 -9.93
N GLU A 64 -13.13 10.36 -10.94
CA GLU A 64 -13.83 9.08 -10.98
C GLU A 64 -13.29 8.13 -9.90
N GLU A 65 -11.96 8.02 -9.78
CA GLU A 65 -11.31 7.22 -8.74
C GLU A 65 -11.65 7.74 -7.35
N GLN A 66 -11.57 9.06 -7.13
CA GLN A 66 -11.86 9.65 -5.83
C GLN A 66 -13.32 9.42 -5.40
N ALA A 67 -14.27 9.63 -6.31
CA ALA A 67 -15.69 9.40 -6.03
C ALA A 67 -15.96 7.93 -5.72
N TRP A 68 -15.42 7.02 -6.53
CA TRP A 68 -15.61 5.58 -6.31
C TRP A 68 -14.97 5.09 -5.00
N LEU A 69 -13.76 5.58 -4.66
CA LEU A 69 -13.09 5.26 -3.41
C LEU A 69 -13.96 5.66 -2.21
N SER A 70 -14.52 6.87 -2.25
CA SER A 70 -15.28 7.44 -1.13
C SER A 70 -16.67 6.84 -1.01
N ASP A 71 -17.38 6.68 -2.13
CA ASP A 71 -18.81 6.35 -2.15
C ASP A 71 -19.08 4.85 -2.11
N LYS A 72 -18.12 4.01 -2.54
CA LYS A 72 -18.34 2.56 -2.72
C LYS A 72 -17.28 1.70 -2.06
N TRP A 73 -16.01 2.00 -2.32
CA TRP A 73 -14.93 1.10 -1.90
C TRP A 73 -14.65 1.22 -0.40
N LEU A 74 -14.68 2.43 0.16
CA LEU A 74 -14.37 2.67 1.57
C LEU A 74 -15.28 1.84 2.49
N GLU A 75 -16.59 1.80 2.24
CA GLU A 75 -17.52 1.02 3.05
C GLU A 75 -17.13 -0.47 3.11
N GLN A 76 -16.76 -1.05 1.97
CA GLN A 76 -16.33 -2.44 1.90
C GLN A 76 -14.98 -2.66 2.60
N PHE A 77 -14.06 -1.72 2.45
CA PHE A 77 -12.77 -1.74 3.14
C PHE A 77 -12.94 -1.72 4.67
N LEU A 78 -13.83 -0.87 5.19
CA LEU A 78 -14.11 -0.79 6.62
C LEU A 78 -14.67 -2.10 7.19
N ALA A 79 -15.43 -2.86 6.39
CA ALA A 79 -15.98 -4.15 6.79
C ALA A 79 -14.92 -5.26 6.97
N LEU A 80 -13.69 -5.08 6.47
CA LEU A 80 -12.60 -6.06 6.60
C LEU A 80 -12.03 -6.14 8.01
N GLY A 81 -12.22 -5.10 8.84
CA GLY A 81 -11.61 -5.02 10.17
C GLY A 81 -10.10 -4.74 10.14
N VAL A 82 -9.61 -4.02 9.13
CA VAL A 82 -8.24 -3.50 9.13
C VAL A 82 -8.06 -2.53 10.29
N GLU A 83 -7.05 -2.77 11.13
CA GLU A 83 -6.81 -1.98 12.35
C GLU A 83 -5.75 -0.90 12.15
N HIS A 84 -4.74 -1.20 11.32
CA HIS A 84 -3.59 -0.34 11.11
C HIS A 84 -3.26 -0.23 9.62
N LEU A 85 -3.04 1.01 9.18
CA LEU A 85 -2.85 1.35 7.78
C LEU A 85 -1.65 2.30 7.65
N ALA A 86 -0.54 1.79 7.15
CA ALA A 86 0.64 2.58 6.87
C ALA A 86 0.63 3.03 5.40
N PHE A 87 0.84 4.31 5.17
CA PHE A 87 1.08 4.86 3.84
C PHE A 87 2.51 5.34 3.73
N ILE A 88 3.18 4.96 2.65
CA ILE A 88 4.35 5.72 2.22
C ILE A 88 3.86 7.03 1.64
N GLU A 89 4.45 8.14 2.07
CA GLU A 89 4.05 9.48 1.65
C GLU A 89 3.94 9.57 0.11
N PRO A 90 2.78 9.97 -0.42
CA PRO A 90 2.63 10.17 -1.85
C PRO A 90 3.59 11.26 -2.33
N PRO A 91 4.22 11.10 -3.51
CA PRO A 91 5.14 12.11 -4.03
C PRO A 91 4.43 13.39 -4.47
N ASN A 92 3.10 13.38 -4.57
CA ASN A 92 2.31 14.49 -5.06
C ASN A 92 1.22 14.91 -4.03
N LEU A 93 1.09 16.23 -3.84
CA LEU A 93 0.16 16.82 -2.87
C LEU A 93 -1.31 16.49 -3.19
N HIS A 94 -1.66 16.33 -4.47
CA HIS A 94 -3.03 16.03 -4.90
C HIS A 94 -3.50 14.68 -4.34
N ASN A 95 -2.73 13.61 -4.55
CA ASN A 95 -3.01 12.28 -4.01
C ASN A 95 -2.94 12.28 -2.49
N GLN A 96 -2.01 13.03 -1.89
CA GLN A 96 -1.94 13.15 -0.44
C GLN A 96 -3.25 13.69 0.14
N LEU A 97 -3.77 14.79 -0.40
CA LEU A 97 -5.05 15.37 0.04
C LEU A 97 -6.22 14.40 -0.16
N ILE A 98 -6.25 13.66 -1.27
CA ILE A 98 -7.29 12.65 -1.52
C ILE A 98 -7.22 11.54 -0.47
N VAL A 99 -6.03 10.98 -0.22
CA VAL A 99 -5.84 9.92 0.76
C VAL A 99 -6.20 10.42 2.16
N GLU A 100 -5.72 11.59 2.57
CA GLU A 100 -6.05 12.19 3.87
C GLU A 100 -7.57 12.37 4.05
N ASN A 101 -8.29 12.83 3.03
CA ASN A 101 -9.74 12.96 3.08
C ASN A 101 -10.44 11.62 3.26
N ILE A 102 -10.05 10.59 2.50
CA ILE A 102 -10.63 9.23 2.60
C ILE A 102 -10.33 8.64 3.99
N LEU A 103 -9.12 8.82 4.51
CA LEU A 103 -8.73 8.30 5.82
C LEU A 103 -9.43 9.01 6.98
N SER A 104 -9.62 10.33 6.86
CA SER A 104 -10.41 11.11 7.81
C SER A 104 -11.86 10.63 7.85
N GLU A 105 -12.45 10.30 6.69
CA GLU A 105 -13.78 9.70 6.63
C GLU A 105 -13.79 8.29 7.23
N ALA A 106 -12.79 7.46 6.92
CA ALA A 106 -12.66 6.12 7.49
C ALA A 106 -12.68 6.12 9.03
N GLN A 107 -11.97 7.07 9.66
CA GLN A 107 -11.91 7.22 11.11
C GLN A 107 -13.22 7.64 11.78
N ARG A 108 -14.16 8.24 11.02
CA ARG A 108 -15.49 8.56 11.55
C ARG A 108 -16.36 7.32 11.72
N HIS A 109 -16.11 6.28 10.92
CA HIS A 109 -16.93 5.08 10.86
C HIS A 109 -16.27 3.86 11.54
N ALA A 110 -14.94 3.83 11.64
CA ALA A 110 -14.21 2.71 12.22
C ALA A 110 -12.97 3.14 13.01
N ARG A 111 -12.51 2.27 13.92
CA ARG A 111 -11.27 2.46 14.67
C ARG A 111 -10.07 2.01 13.85
N ILE A 112 -9.69 2.83 12.87
CA ILE A 112 -8.50 2.62 12.05
C ILE A 112 -7.40 3.58 12.48
N ASN A 113 -6.25 3.03 12.87
CA ASN A 113 -5.04 3.80 13.07
C ASN A 113 -4.33 3.90 11.72
N PHE A 114 -4.07 5.11 11.25
CA PHE A 114 -3.26 5.31 10.05
C PHE A 114 -2.07 6.22 10.34
N GLN A 115 -0.98 5.99 9.62
CA GLN A 115 0.21 6.82 9.72
C GLN A 115 0.94 6.89 8.38
N PHE A 116 1.48 8.07 8.08
CA PHE A 116 2.36 8.30 6.95
C PHE A 116 3.82 8.07 7.34
N PHE A 117 4.59 7.50 6.42
CA PHE A 117 5.99 7.19 6.58
C PHE A 117 6.78 7.62 5.35
N SER A 118 8.03 8.04 5.56
CA SER A 118 8.96 8.36 4.48
C SER A 118 9.69 7.12 3.95
N ASP A 119 9.69 6.01 4.69
CA ASP A 119 10.35 4.77 4.30
C ASP A 119 9.59 3.50 4.71
N ILE A 120 9.77 2.45 3.92
CA ILE A 120 9.12 1.15 4.10
C ILE A 120 9.54 0.44 5.40
N PRO A 121 10.84 0.37 5.76
CA PRO A 121 11.25 -0.26 7.01
C PRO A 121 10.54 0.30 8.25
N ALA A 122 10.43 1.63 8.37
CA ALA A 122 9.73 2.27 9.50
C ALA A 122 8.23 1.92 9.51
N ALA A 123 7.58 1.90 8.35
CA ALA A 123 6.18 1.49 8.22
C ALA A 123 5.96 0.02 8.63
N LEU A 124 6.84 -0.88 8.19
CA LEU A 124 6.76 -2.31 8.53
C LEU A 124 7.03 -2.57 10.02
N ASP A 125 7.98 -1.84 10.62
CA ASP A 125 8.23 -1.90 12.06
C ASP A 125 6.98 -1.52 12.85
N TRP A 126 6.35 -0.40 12.48
CA TRP A 126 5.12 0.07 13.12
C TRP A 126 3.94 -0.92 12.99
N LEU A 127 3.72 -1.47 11.80
CA LEU A 127 2.63 -2.43 11.54
C LEU A 127 2.85 -3.76 12.25
N THR A 128 4.06 -4.29 12.20
CA THR A 128 4.34 -5.64 12.70
C THR A 128 4.68 -5.67 14.19
N ARG A 129 5.09 -4.51 14.76
CA ARG A 129 5.61 -4.39 16.14
C ARG A 129 6.61 -5.50 16.48
N SER A 130 7.34 -5.96 15.47
CA SER A 130 8.12 -7.19 15.48
C SER A 130 9.59 -6.88 15.28
N ALA A 131 10.44 -7.83 15.68
CA ALA A 131 11.87 -7.67 15.56
C ALA A 131 12.33 -7.61 14.08
N THR A 132 13.48 -6.95 13.87
CA THR A 132 14.18 -6.77 12.60
C THR A 132 14.22 -7.99 11.66
N PRO A 133 14.38 -9.25 12.14
CA PRO A 133 14.44 -10.43 11.25
C PRO A 133 13.18 -10.64 10.39
N LEU A 134 11.99 -10.31 10.89
CA LEU A 134 10.76 -10.41 10.10
C LEU A 134 10.75 -9.36 8.97
N ILE A 135 11.08 -8.11 9.32
CA ILE A 135 11.14 -7.00 8.38
C ILE A 135 12.13 -7.29 7.27
N ASP A 136 13.32 -7.80 7.61
CA ASP A 136 14.35 -8.20 6.64
C ASP A 136 13.86 -9.31 5.71
N SER A 137 13.10 -10.27 6.23
CA SER A 137 12.53 -11.35 5.43
C SER A 137 11.46 -10.82 4.46
N LEU A 138 10.59 -9.92 4.92
CA LEU A 138 9.56 -9.29 4.08
C LEU A 138 10.18 -8.47 2.97
N GLU A 139 11.18 -7.64 3.29
CA GLU A 139 11.93 -6.85 2.30
C GLU A 139 12.66 -7.75 1.30
N ARG A 140 13.32 -8.81 1.78
CA ARG A 140 14.01 -9.75 0.90
C ARG A 140 13.05 -10.45 -0.06
N GLU A 141 11.91 -10.92 0.44
CA GLU A 141 10.86 -11.51 -0.39
C GLU A 141 10.39 -10.51 -1.46
N TRP A 142 10.10 -9.27 -1.06
CA TRP A 142 9.69 -8.18 -1.96
C TRP A 142 10.71 -7.93 -3.07
N GLN A 143 11.97 -7.72 -2.70
CA GLN A 143 13.06 -7.43 -3.63
C GLN A 143 13.38 -8.60 -4.57
N ALA A 144 13.23 -9.84 -4.10
CA ALA A 144 13.47 -11.03 -4.91
C ALA A 144 12.42 -11.20 -6.02
N ALA A 145 11.18 -10.77 -5.78
CA ALA A 145 10.10 -10.86 -6.75
C ALA A 145 10.01 -9.66 -7.70
N LEU A 146 10.79 -8.60 -7.50
CA LEU A 146 10.87 -7.49 -8.45
C LEU A 146 11.46 -7.95 -9.79
N PRO A 147 10.89 -7.50 -10.93
CA PRO A 147 11.55 -7.64 -12.23
C PRO A 147 12.97 -7.04 -12.18
N PRO A 148 13.98 -7.66 -12.84
CA PRO A 148 15.36 -7.17 -12.80
C PRO A 148 15.51 -5.69 -13.19
N SER A 149 14.72 -5.23 -14.16
CA SER A 149 14.69 -3.83 -14.61
C SER A 149 14.24 -2.86 -13.51
N GLN A 150 13.27 -3.24 -12.69
CA GLN A 150 12.76 -2.42 -11.58
C GLN A 150 13.68 -2.46 -10.37
N ARG A 151 14.33 -3.60 -10.10
CA ARG A 151 15.31 -3.74 -9.02
C ARG A 151 16.52 -2.82 -9.21
N ILE A 152 17.03 -2.72 -10.44
CA ILE A 152 18.17 -1.84 -10.76
C ILE A 152 17.77 -0.36 -10.59
N TYR A 153 16.61 0.05 -11.09
CA TYR A 153 16.13 1.43 -10.97
C TYR A 153 15.90 1.85 -9.52
N ARG A 154 15.21 1.01 -8.72
CA ARG A 154 14.96 1.31 -7.30
C ARG A 154 16.27 1.38 -6.48
N ASN A 155 17.22 0.49 -6.73
CA ASN A 155 18.53 0.54 -6.06
C ASN A 155 19.34 1.80 -6.45
N ALA A 156 19.33 2.17 -7.74
CA ALA A 156 20.01 3.38 -8.21
C ALA A 156 19.39 4.66 -7.64
N MET A 157 18.05 4.73 -7.59
CA MET A 157 17.34 5.88 -7.02
C MET A 157 17.58 6.02 -5.50
N ARG A 158 17.63 4.90 -4.76
CA ARG A 158 17.94 4.91 -3.32
C ARG A 158 19.37 5.43 -3.04
N GLN A 159 20.34 5.02 -3.85
CA GLN A 159 21.74 5.48 -3.74
C GLN A 159 21.90 6.96 -4.10
N LEU A 160 21.17 7.47 -5.10
CA LEU A 160 21.24 8.88 -5.49
C LEU A 160 20.70 9.83 -4.39
N TRP A 161 19.73 9.39 -3.59
CA TRP A 161 19.20 10.16 -2.44
C TRP A 161 20.10 10.13 -1.19
N GLU A 162 20.94 9.10 -1.03
CA GLU A 162 21.91 9.01 0.08
C GLU A 162 23.18 9.85 -0.16
N VAL A 163 23.58 10.05 -1.42
CA VAL A 163 24.76 10.86 -1.78
C VAL A 163 24.46 12.37 -1.75
N GLY A 164 23.19 12.77 -1.69
CA GLY A 164 22.75 14.16 -1.65
C GLY A 164 22.60 14.77 -0.26
N ARG A 165 23.05 14.10 0.81
CA ARG A 165 22.97 14.56 2.20
C ARG A 165 24.33 14.84 2.81
#